data_AF-A0A1Y5GNR3-F1
#
_entry.id   AF-A0A1Y5GNR3-F1
#
_cell.length_a   1.000
_cell.length_b   1.000
_cell.length_c   1.000
_cell.angle_alpha   90.00
_cell.angle_beta   90.00
_cell.angle_gamma   90.00
#
_symmetry.space_group_name_H-M   'P 1'
#
loop_
_entity.id
_entity.type
_entity.pdbx_description
1 polymer ?
#
loop_
_entity_poly.entity_id
_entity_poly.type
_entity_poly.pdbx_seq_one_letter_code
_entity_poly.pdbx_strand_id
1 'polypeptide(L)'
;MIEAIIGVLLALFTITISRRQHWEHWSYTACLLSLPLIYMFFGLFAAESNVILTEFVFGIPYFVAGILCINYGFKFSGYIVATLWISHGIYDLLHPMLFVNSGVPAWYPILCAAVDIIVGIYLFSTIILSQKSNIKELGHQK
;
A
#
# COMPACT_ATOMS: atom_id res chain seq x y z
N MET A 1 -11.24 -10.88 -13.39
CA MET A 1 -11.78 -9.52 -13.68
C MET A 1 -12.66 -9.01 -12.54
N ILE A 2 -13.48 -9.86 -11.92
CA ILE A 2 -14.35 -9.50 -10.80
C ILE A 2 -13.52 -9.06 -9.58
N GLU A 3 -12.40 -9.73 -9.32
CA GLU A 3 -11.45 -9.47 -8.24
C GLU A 3 -10.91 -8.04 -8.29
N ALA A 4 -10.51 -7.57 -9.48
CA ALA A 4 -10.02 -6.22 -9.68
C ALA A 4 -11.12 -5.17 -9.46
N ILE A 5 -12.35 -5.44 -9.92
CA ILE A 5 -13.50 -4.55 -9.68
C ILE A 5 -13.78 -4.44 -8.18
N ILE A 6 -13.79 -5.57 -7.47
CA ILE A 6 -13.96 -5.61 -6.01
C ILE A 6 -12.83 -4.84 -5.33
N GLY A 7 -11.57 -5.03 -5.75
CA GLY A 7 -10.42 -4.32 -5.22
C GLY A 7 -10.54 -2.81 -5.40
N VAL A 8 -10.93 -2.34 -6.59
CA VAL A 8 -11.19 -0.90 -6.85
C VAL A 8 -12.30 -0.38 -5.94
N LEU A 9 -13.42 -1.10 -5.83
CA LEU A 9 -14.53 -0.68 -4.95
C LEU A 9 -14.09 -0.63 -3.48
N LEU A 10 -13.30 -1.60 -3.03
CA LEU A 10 -12.76 -1.65 -1.68
C LEU A 10 -11.81 -0.47 -1.43
N ALA A 11 -10.92 -0.14 -2.36
CA ALA A 11 -10.05 1.03 -2.24
C ALA A 11 -10.84 2.33 -2.16
N LEU A 12 -11.84 2.53 -3.01
CA LEU A 12 -12.68 3.72 -2.96
C LEU A 12 -13.44 3.81 -1.63
N PHE A 13 -13.91 2.67 -1.12
CA PHE A 13 -14.56 2.59 0.18
C PHE A 13 -13.62 2.94 1.33
N THR A 14 -12.41 2.36 1.38
CA THR A 14 -11.43 2.63 2.44
C THR A 14 -10.93 4.07 2.39
N ILE A 15 -10.66 4.62 1.21
CA ILE A 15 -10.31 6.03 1.02
C ILE A 15 -11.44 6.93 1.55
N THR A 16 -12.68 6.64 1.17
CA THR A 16 -13.84 7.45 1.60
C THR A 16 -14.00 7.45 3.12
N ILE A 17 -13.84 6.29 3.77
CA ILE A 17 -13.90 6.18 5.23
C ILE A 17 -12.73 6.91 5.88
N SER A 18 -11.50 6.67 5.41
CA SER A 18 -10.29 7.28 5.99
C SER A 18 -10.37 8.80 5.95
N ARG A 19 -10.86 9.37 4.84
CA ARG A 19 -11.12 10.81 4.70
C ARG A 19 -12.18 11.32 5.67
N ARG A 20 -13.32 10.63 5.76
CA ARG A 20 -14.43 11.04 6.65
C ARG A 20 -14.03 11.02 8.13
N GLN A 21 -13.16 10.11 8.52
CA GLN A 21 -12.67 9.98 9.90
C GLN A 21 -11.37 10.74 10.17
N HIS A 22 -10.82 11.44 9.17
CA HIS A 22 -9.52 12.13 9.26
C HIS A 22 -8.32 11.22 9.65
N TRP A 23 -8.39 9.93 9.29
CA TRP A 23 -7.36 8.92 9.60
C TRP A 23 -6.23 8.84 8.57
N GLU A 24 -6.22 9.73 7.59
CA GLU A 24 -5.26 9.71 6.48
C GLU A 24 -3.80 9.79 6.94
N HIS A 25 -3.54 10.38 8.10
CA HIS A 25 -2.19 10.57 8.62
C HIS A 25 -1.49 9.28 9.08
N TRP A 26 -2.23 8.23 9.42
CA TRP A 26 -1.64 6.99 9.94
C TRP A 26 -2.14 5.72 9.25
N SER A 27 -3.41 5.70 8.80
CA SER A 27 -4.06 4.50 8.29
C SER A 27 -3.33 3.87 7.11
N TYR A 28 -2.90 4.67 6.13
CA TYR A 28 -2.21 4.17 4.95
C TYR A 28 -0.84 3.56 5.26
N THR A 29 -0.10 4.12 6.23
CA THR A 29 1.18 3.56 6.69
C THR A 29 0.95 2.27 7.49
N ALA A 30 -0.07 2.25 8.36
CA ALA A 30 -0.42 1.07 9.14
C ALA A 30 -0.87 -0.09 8.24
N CYS A 31 -1.71 0.19 7.24
CA CYS A 31 -2.12 -0.79 6.24
C CYS A 31 -0.93 -1.28 5.40
N LEU A 32 -0.02 -0.40 4.97
CA LEU A 32 1.20 -0.80 4.26
C LEU A 32 2.05 -1.80 5.05
N LEU A 33 2.21 -1.58 6.37
CA LEU A 33 2.92 -2.51 7.26
C LEU A 33 2.22 -3.87 7.40
N SER A 34 0.91 -3.92 7.18
CA SER A 34 0.14 -5.16 7.27
C SER A 34 0.25 -6.04 6.03
N LEU A 35 0.61 -5.49 4.86
CA LEU A 35 0.62 -6.25 3.59
C LEU A 35 1.59 -7.46 3.63
N PRO A 36 2.88 -7.32 4.01
CA PRO A 36 3.77 -8.47 4.08
C PRO A 36 3.39 -9.45 5.19
N LEU A 37 2.75 -8.96 6.27
CA LEU A 37 2.26 -9.82 7.36
C LEU A 37 1.17 -10.77 6.86
N ILE A 38 0.30 -10.33 5.96
CA ILE A 38 -0.77 -11.16 5.39
C ILE A 38 -0.17 -12.27 4.51
N TYR A 39 0.84 -11.95 3.69
CA TYR A 39 1.54 -12.95 2.87
C TYR A 39 2.29 -14.00 3.71
N MET A 40 2.97 -13.57 4.78
CA MET A 40 3.56 -14.50 5.75
C MET A 40 2.49 -15.35 6.46
N PHE A 41 1.32 -14.78 6.76
CA PHE A 41 0.21 -15.52 7.34
C PHE A 41 -0.34 -16.58 6.40
N PHE A 42 -0.40 -16.33 5.09
CA PHE A 42 -0.71 -17.37 4.11
C PHE A 42 0.33 -18.50 4.10
N GLY A 43 1.62 -18.17 4.20
CA GLY A 43 2.68 -19.18 4.34
C GLY A 43 2.54 -20.03 5.61
N LEU A 44 2.11 -19.42 6.73
CA LEU A 44 1.77 -20.16 7.96
C LEU A 44 0.59 -21.11 7.75
N PHE A 45 -0.45 -20.68 7.04
CA PHE A 45 -1.62 -21.51 6.73
C PHE A 45 -1.26 -22.74 5.90
N ALA A 46 -0.25 -22.62 5.03
CA ALA A 46 0.31 -23.72 4.24
C ALA A 46 1.34 -24.58 4.99
N ALA A 47 1.75 -24.20 6.21
CA ALA A 47 2.84 -24.82 6.97
C ALA A 47 4.20 -24.87 6.23
N GLU A 48 4.47 -23.88 5.38
CA GLU A 48 5.69 -23.80 4.55
C GLU A 48 6.70 -22.79 5.12
N SER A 49 7.55 -23.23 6.06
CA SER A 49 8.49 -22.35 6.78
C SER A 49 9.46 -21.59 5.87
N ASN A 50 9.89 -22.20 4.75
CA ASN A 50 10.78 -21.54 3.79
C ASN A 50 10.10 -20.38 3.07
N VAL A 51 8.81 -20.52 2.75
CA VAL A 51 8.02 -19.48 2.08
C VAL A 51 7.82 -18.29 3.00
N ILE A 52 7.58 -18.52 4.30
CA ILE A 52 7.46 -17.44 5.29
C ILE A 52 8.73 -16.58 5.31
N LEU A 53 9.92 -17.21 5.28
CA LEU A 53 11.18 -16.49 5.27
C LEU A 53 11.36 -15.68 3.97
N THR A 54 10.97 -16.25 2.82
CA THR A 54 11.00 -15.52 1.54
C THR A 54 10.06 -14.32 1.55
N GLU A 55 8.81 -14.48 2.00
CA GLU A 55 7.85 -13.39 2.16
C GLU A 55 8.37 -12.31 3.12
N PHE A 56 9.03 -12.69 4.21
CA PHE A 56 9.67 -11.74 5.11
C PHE A 56 10.74 -10.91 4.41
N VAL A 57 11.61 -11.54 3.62
CA VAL A 57 12.68 -10.86 2.86
C VAL A 57 12.11 -9.85 1.87
N PHE A 58 11.06 -10.22 1.11
CA PHE A 58 10.36 -9.28 0.23
C PHE A 58 9.59 -8.20 1.00
N GLY A 59 9.19 -8.49 2.24
CA GLY A 59 8.53 -7.58 3.17
C GLY A 59 9.44 -6.49 3.77
N ILE A 60 10.76 -6.70 3.82
CA ILE A 60 11.73 -5.79 4.48
C ILE A 60 11.58 -4.33 4.04
N PRO A 61 11.51 -4.00 2.73
CA PRO A 61 11.40 -2.60 2.30
C PRO A 61 10.18 -1.90 2.88
N TYR A 62 9.05 -2.60 2.99
CA TYR A 62 7.79 -2.08 3.52
C TYR A 62 7.88 -1.86 5.03
N PHE A 63 8.44 -2.81 5.78
CA PHE A 63 8.65 -2.66 7.22
C PHE A 63 9.60 -1.50 7.54
N VAL A 64 10.77 -1.48 6.89
CA VAL A 64 11.79 -0.45 7.13
C VAL A 64 11.23 0.93 6.78
N ALA A 65 10.67 1.08 5.59
CA ALA A 65 10.16 2.38 5.17
C ALA A 65 8.94 2.81 5.99
N GLY A 66 8.02 1.89 6.33
CA GLY A 66 6.88 2.20 7.19
C GLY A 66 7.31 2.69 8.58
N ILE A 67 8.29 2.04 9.21
CA ILE A 67 8.85 2.45 10.50
C ILE A 67 9.56 3.80 10.40
N LEU A 68 10.38 4.02 9.36
CA LEU A 68 11.05 5.30 9.15
C LEU A 68 10.03 6.42 8.95
N CYS A 69 9.01 6.19 8.13
CA CYS A 69 7.97 7.16 7.77
C CYS A 69 7.12 7.63 8.96
N ILE A 70 7.08 6.90 10.08
CA ILE A 70 6.44 7.34 11.33
C ILE A 70 7.16 8.56 11.93
N ASN A 71 8.49 8.67 11.74
CA ASN A 71 9.31 9.70 12.37
C ASN A 71 9.55 10.93 11.47
N TYR A 72 9.19 10.88 10.18
CA TYR A 72 9.42 11.96 9.23
C TYR A 72 8.13 12.70 8.85
N GLY A 73 8.26 14.01 8.58
CA GLY A 73 7.12 14.89 8.26
C GLY A 73 6.28 14.42 7.07
N PHE A 74 4.98 14.74 7.14
CA PHE A 74 3.90 14.23 6.28
C PHE A 74 4.16 14.28 4.76
N LYS A 75 4.85 15.30 4.24
CA LYS A 75 5.03 15.47 2.78
C LYS A 75 6.04 14.49 2.17
N PHE A 76 7.20 14.30 2.81
CA PHE A 76 8.23 13.38 2.29
C PHE A 76 7.82 11.92 2.56
N SER A 77 7.30 11.67 3.76
CA SER A 77 6.71 10.39 4.17
C SER A 77 5.58 9.96 3.21
N GLY A 78 4.71 10.88 2.79
CA GLY A 78 3.61 10.59 1.87
C GLY A 78 4.06 10.06 0.49
N TYR A 79 5.10 10.63 -0.12
CA TYR A 79 5.58 10.15 -1.43
C TYR A 79 6.18 8.74 -1.34
N ILE A 80 6.90 8.47 -0.26
CA ILE A 80 7.49 7.15 -0.01
C ILE A 80 6.37 6.13 0.17
N VAL A 81 5.40 6.41 1.05
CA VAL A 81 4.25 5.54 1.30
C VAL A 81 3.48 5.28 0.01
N ALA A 82 3.15 6.32 -0.77
CA ALA A 82 2.45 6.17 -2.04
C ALA A 82 3.22 5.29 -3.05
N THR A 83 4.54 5.47 -3.15
CA THR A 83 5.39 4.67 -4.04
C THR A 83 5.42 3.20 -3.62
N LEU A 84 5.48 2.94 -2.30
CA LEU A 84 5.49 1.58 -1.78
C LEU A 84 4.14 0.87 -1.96
N TRP A 85 3.02 1.57 -1.84
CA TRP A 85 1.73 1.02 -2.21
C TRP A 85 1.72 0.58 -3.69
N ILE A 86 2.17 1.44 -4.61
CA ILE A 86 2.23 1.06 -6.04
C ILE A 86 3.19 -0.10 -6.27
N SER A 87 4.37 -0.10 -5.64
CA SER A 87 5.33 -1.19 -5.79
C SER A 87 4.80 -2.51 -5.24
N HIS A 88 4.02 -2.47 -4.15
CA HIS A 88 3.36 -3.66 -3.60
C HIS A 88 2.31 -4.20 -4.57
N GLY A 89 1.48 -3.34 -5.16
CA GLY A 89 0.54 -3.80 -6.17
C GLY A 89 1.22 -4.41 -7.41
N ILE A 90 2.41 -3.93 -7.78
CA ILE A 90 3.24 -4.57 -8.81
C ILE A 90 3.80 -5.92 -8.32
N TYR A 91 4.26 -5.98 -7.07
CA TYR A 91 4.71 -7.23 -6.44
C TYR A 91 3.61 -8.30 -6.48
N ASP A 92 2.37 -7.96 -6.14
CA ASP A 92 1.24 -8.91 -6.18
C ASP A 92 1.02 -9.50 -7.58
N LEU A 93 1.17 -8.69 -8.64
CA LEU A 93 1.04 -9.17 -10.01
C LEU A 93 2.20 -10.08 -10.45
N LEU A 94 3.38 -9.85 -9.88
CA LEU A 94 4.59 -10.64 -10.17
C LEU A 94 4.76 -11.84 -9.22
N HIS A 95 4.07 -11.85 -8.08
CA HIS A 95 4.22 -12.83 -7.00
C HIS A 95 4.20 -14.28 -7.52
N PRO A 96 3.24 -14.69 -8.37
CA PRO A 96 3.21 -16.07 -8.89
C PRO A 96 4.42 -16.46 -9.74
N MET A 97 5.17 -15.48 -10.26
CA MET A 97 6.39 -15.69 -11.06
C MET A 97 7.66 -15.68 -10.21
N LEU A 98 7.63 -15.08 -9.02
CA LEU A 98 8.78 -14.98 -8.13
C LEU A 98 8.99 -16.29 -7.36
N PHE A 99 7.93 -16.81 -6.74
CA PHE A 99 7.90 -18.09 -6.03
C PHE A 99 6.47 -18.52 -5.76
N VAL A 100 6.27 -19.79 -5.41
CA VAL A 100 4.94 -20.33 -5.10
C VAL A 100 4.70 -20.26 -3.59
N ASN A 101 3.58 -19.66 -3.19
CA ASN A 101 3.03 -19.72 -1.84
C ASN A 101 1.66 -20.40 -1.93
N SER A 102 1.59 -21.67 -1.55
CA SER A 102 0.37 -22.49 -1.71
C SER A 102 -0.79 -22.02 -0.82
N GLY A 103 -0.50 -21.21 0.20
CA GLY A 103 -1.50 -20.62 1.09
C GLY A 103 -2.20 -19.39 0.53
N VAL A 104 -1.66 -18.78 -0.54
CA VAL A 104 -2.25 -17.58 -1.16
C VAL A 104 -3.41 -18.00 -2.06
N PRO A 105 -4.64 -17.55 -1.79
CA PRO A 105 -5.76 -17.82 -2.68
C PRO A 105 -5.54 -17.15 -4.05
N ALA A 106 -5.88 -17.84 -5.14
CA ALA A 106 -5.63 -17.35 -6.50
C ALA A 106 -6.27 -15.98 -6.82
N TRP A 107 -7.35 -15.61 -6.14
CA TRP A 107 -8.03 -14.32 -6.31
C TRP A 107 -7.37 -13.16 -5.55
N TYR A 108 -6.55 -13.46 -4.53
CA TYR A 108 -6.03 -12.47 -3.59
C TYR A 108 -5.05 -11.48 -4.24
N PRO A 109 -4.04 -11.91 -5.03
CA PRO A 109 -3.06 -10.98 -5.58
C PRO A 109 -3.68 -9.93 -6.51
N ILE A 110 -4.64 -10.31 -7.37
CA ILE A 110 -5.30 -9.36 -8.27
C ILE A 110 -6.17 -8.36 -7.49
N LEU A 111 -6.84 -8.81 -6.44
CA LEU A 111 -7.63 -7.95 -5.58
C LEU A 111 -6.74 -6.95 -4.83
N CYS A 112 -5.64 -7.43 -4.23
CA CYS A 112 -4.68 -6.61 -3.49
C CYS A 112 -4.00 -5.60 -4.41
N ALA A 113 -3.50 -6.03 -5.57
CA ALA A 113 -2.91 -5.15 -6.57
C ALA A 113 -3.84 -4.00 -6.99
N ALA A 114 -5.13 -4.28 -7.18
CA ALA A 114 -6.11 -3.27 -7.51
C ALA A 114 -6.33 -2.26 -6.37
N VAL A 115 -6.37 -2.74 -5.12
CA VAL A 115 -6.46 -1.84 -3.95
C VAL A 115 -5.23 -0.94 -3.88
N ASP A 116 -4.06 -1.56 -3.98
CA ASP A 116 -2.78 -0.93 -3.72
C ASP A 116 -2.44 0.17 -4.72
N ILE A 117 -2.67 -0.10 -6.01
CA ILE A 117 -2.43 0.86 -7.07
C ILE A 117 -3.38 2.06 -6.92
N ILE A 118 -4.67 1.83 -6.61
CA ILE A 118 -5.64 2.92 -6.43
C ILE A 118 -5.30 3.79 -5.22
N VAL A 119 -4.97 3.17 -4.08
CA VAL A 119 -4.55 3.89 -2.86
C VAL A 119 -3.26 4.67 -3.12
N GLY A 120 -2.27 4.05 -3.75
CA GLY A 120 -1.01 4.70 -4.09
C GLY A 120 -1.19 5.91 -5.01
N ILE A 121 -1.99 5.78 -6.08
CA ILE A 121 -2.32 6.89 -7.00
C ILE A 121 -3.07 8.01 -6.26
N TYR A 122 -4.03 7.66 -5.39
CA TYR A 122 -4.78 8.62 -4.61
C TYR A 122 -3.87 9.45 -3.70
N LEU A 123 -2.96 8.80 -2.97
CA LEU A 123 -1.98 9.46 -2.10
C LEU A 123 -1.08 10.39 -2.91
N PHE A 124 -0.51 9.89 -4.01
CA PHE A 124 0.37 10.67 -4.89
C PHE A 124 -0.33 11.94 -5.40
N SER A 125 -1.59 11.79 -5.85
CA SER A 125 -2.42 12.88 -6.35
C SER A 125 -2.72 13.92 -5.26
N THR A 126 -3.06 13.47 -4.05
CA THR A 126 -3.38 14.34 -2.91
C THR A 126 -2.19 15.19 -2.49
N ILE A 127 -0.98 14.61 -2.48
CA ILE A 127 0.25 15.31 -2.13
C ILE A 127 0.58 16.38 -3.19
N ILE A 128 0.46 16.05 -4.48
CA ILE A 128 0.71 17.01 -5.57
C ILE A 128 -0.28 18.18 -5.51
N LEU A 129 -1.57 17.90 -5.29
CA LEU A 129 -2.60 18.94 -5.20
C LEU A 129 -2.39 19.85 -3.98
N SER A 130 -1.98 19.28 -2.85
CA SER A 130 -1.63 20.04 -1.63
C SER A 130 -0.43 20.98 -1.82
N GLN A 131 0.54 20.61 -2.68
CA GLN A 131 1.67 21.50 -3.00
C GLN A 131 1.23 22.66 -3.90
N LYS A 132 0.41 22.39 -4.92
CA LYS A 132 -0.08 23.42 -5.84
C LYS A 132 -0.89 24.51 -5.14
N SER A 133 -1.74 24.15 -4.17
CA SER A 133 -2.50 25.14 -3.39
C SER A 133 -1.58 26.06 -2.59
N ASN A 134 -0.57 25.50 -1.93
CA ASN A 134 0.42 26.23 -1.13
C ASN A 134 1.21 27.26 -1.96
N ILE A 135 1.62 26.87 -3.18
CA ILE A 135 2.33 27.77 -4.11
C ILE A 135 1.40 28.93 -4.57
N LYS A 136 0.13 28.65 -4.82
CA LYS A 136 -0.84 29.65 -5.27
C LYS A 136 -1.09 30.72 -4.21
N GLU A 137 -1.17 30.35 -2.94
CA GLU A 137 -1.30 31.30 -1.83
C GLU A 137 -0.08 32.22 -1.70
N LEU A 138 1.14 31.66 -1.79
CA LEU A 138 2.38 32.45 -1.78
C LEU A 138 2.49 33.43 -2.96
N GLY A 139 1.93 33.08 -4.12
CA GLY A 139 1.87 33.95 -5.30
C GLY A 139 0.82 35.06 -5.24
N HIS A 140 -0.19 34.95 -4.38
CA HIS A 140 -1.23 35.97 -4.19
C HIS A 140 -0.90 36.96 -3.06
N GLN A 141 0.11 36.65 -2.24
CA GLN A 141 0.61 37.47 -1.13
C GLN A 141 1.80 38.39 -1.56
N LYS A 142 2.18 38.39 -2.83
CA LYS A 142 3.16 39.32 -3.44
C LYS A 142 2.44 40.29 -4.36
#